data_AF-A0A1D2UEU2-F1
#
_entry.id   AF-A0A1D2UEU2-F1
#
_cell.length_a   1.000
_cell.length_b   1.000
_cell.length_c   1.000
_cell.angle_alpha   90.00
_cell.angle_beta   90.00
_cell.angle_gamma   90.00
#
_symmetry.space_group_name_H-M   'P 1'
#
loop_
_entity.id
_entity.type
_entity.pdbx_description
1 polymer ?
#
loop_
_entity_poly.entity_id
_entity_poly.type
_entity_poly.pdbx_seq_one_letter_code
_entity_poly.pdbx_strand_id
1 'polypeptide(L)'
;MPVPTRSYAIARLSALVLLALTVAVPLEARGPGPAFRIPLDSLGFQPQTKQFLLAGGSMLTLHYVDNSHLLLTFAVHKLMERIPDDPPGDEDRVVEAVLLETPSGRVLARTDWRFHDNGQYLWNLGHGRFMLRVRDTLTTFAPLANLASGRPFTQRGFLTTDRRIGAVLLSPEADLLVVESVERKPPPPQPKTPLFGPTPKPTPQPLGEPGDPSPVALSFYRLAIPSESGDEVEASLAGVAHSSSFGDIAATGAGHIAVVDQGKQQWGFDFRPYRGEGKQLAPFDSTCRPTPRFVSGSEFIAFGCHSGDSPMVLGGFNMKGDEMWEQNLFGDYVGTSMSFAPSSGRFALGRVLGEGSADDLQPVSADAFTGQNVAVYQTESGKQLLHVDCSPIARAGQNFALSPDGMSLAVIHEGAIEIYSLPPLSSQDAADVKMARALVPEASILPIDFGTMSRASAPEKAEPSPAASEPAPSQPATAPASAAGNASPSVPPPASAPAAAPTAPASQAQSVPAGDAEPEQPRKPPTLYTLPTDPEKKGQNKE
;
A
#
# COMPACT_ATOMS: atom_id res chain seq x y z
N MET A 1 16.87 72.61 -45.53
CA MET A 1 15.67 73.26 -44.92
C MET A 1 15.51 72.72 -43.48
N PRO A 2 14.79 73.41 -42.58
CA PRO A 2 15.41 73.78 -41.29
C PRO A 2 14.95 73.03 -40.02
N VAL A 3 15.72 73.28 -38.96
CA VAL A 3 15.48 73.12 -37.50
C VAL A 3 14.50 74.21 -36.96
N PRO A 4 14.16 74.31 -35.64
CA PRO A 4 14.25 73.34 -34.53
C PRO A 4 12.83 72.83 -34.08
N THR A 5 12.20 72.95 -32.88
CA THR A 5 12.44 73.61 -31.55
C THR A 5 11.55 73.03 -30.42
N ARG A 6 12.13 72.90 -29.21
CA ARG A 6 11.57 73.08 -27.82
C ARG A 6 10.29 72.33 -27.41
N SER A 7 10.27 71.48 -26.38
CA SER A 7 10.62 71.69 -24.95
C SER A 7 9.61 72.56 -24.16
N TYR A 8 8.94 71.96 -23.18
CA TYR A 8 8.77 72.53 -21.84
C TYR A 8 8.59 71.41 -20.80
N ALA A 9 9.23 71.55 -19.65
CA ALA A 9 9.00 70.73 -18.47
C ALA A 9 8.35 71.59 -17.38
N ILE A 10 7.33 71.05 -16.70
CA ILE A 10 6.81 71.61 -15.46
C ILE A 10 6.69 70.46 -14.46
N ALA A 11 7.40 70.56 -13.35
CA ALA A 11 7.32 69.58 -12.28
C ALA A 11 6.01 69.71 -11.51
N ARG A 12 5.45 68.59 -11.07
CA ARG A 12 4.62 68.54 -9.87
C ARG A 12 5.13 67.43 -8.95
N LEU A 13 5.47 67.83 -7.73
CA LEU A 13 5.61 66.88 -6.63
C LEU A 13 4.24 66.24 -6.41
N SER A 14 4.22 64.90 -6.42
CA SER A 14 3.15 64.10 -5.83
C SER A 14 3.84 63.00 -5.05
N ALA A 15 4.05 63.24 -3.76
CA ALA A 15 4.70 62.28 -2.85
C ALA A 15 3.73 61.13 -2.54
N LEU A 16 3.56 60.23 -3.51
CA LEU A 16 2.77 59.02 -3.36
C LEU A 16 3.61 58.03 -2.55
N VAL A 17 3.46 58.12 -1.22
CA VAL A 17 3.97 57.13 -0.28
C VAL A 17 3.21 55.83 -0.59
N LEU A 18 3.78 54.99 -1.46
CA LEU A 18 3.42 53.58 -1.48
C LEU A 18 3.86 53.01 -0.14
N LEU A 19 2.91 52.96 0.80
CA LEU A 19 3.03 52.13 1.98
C LEU A 19 3.06 50.69 1.48
N ALA A 20 4.28 50.17 1.30
CA ALA A 20 4.51 48.80 0.90
C ALA A 20 4.08 47.88 2.04
N LEU A 21 2.78 47.57 2.08
CA LEU A 21 2.22 46.43 2.78
C LEU A 21 2.68 45.16 2.06
N THR A 22 3.98 44.90 2.15
CA THR A 22 4.51 43.54 2.07
C THR A 22 3.88 42.78 3.23
N VAL A 23 2.74 42.15 2.96
CA VAL A 23 2.23 41.07 3.80
C VAL A 23 3.27 39.96 3.68
N ALA A 24 4.28 40.03 4.54
CA ALA A 24 5.18 38.92 4.78
C ALA A 24 4.30 37.81 5.32
N VAL A 25 4.00 36.81 4.47
CA VAL A 25 3.35 35.58 4.88
C VAL A 25 4.27 34.96 5.92
N PRO A 26 3.91 34.96 7.21
CA PRO A 26 4.75 34.36 8.22
C PRO A 26 4.75 32.85 7.99
N LEU A 27 5.90 32.24 8.29
CA LEU A 27 6.17 30.82 8.56
C LEU A 27 4.99 29.84 8.41
N GLU A 28 5.28 28.67 7.82
CA GLU A 28 4.47 27.47 8.00
C GLU A 28 3.94 27.39 9.43
N ALA A 29 2.61 27.36 9.56
CA ALA A 29 1.95 27.44 10.84
C ALA A 29 2.14 26.12 11.60
N ARG A 30 3.29 25.98 12.27
CA ARG A 30 3.59 24.90 13.21
C ARG A 30 2.36 24.65 14.07
N GLY A 31 1.93 23.39 14.13
CA GLY A 31 0.75 22.99 14.87
C GLY A 31 0.82 23.38 16.35
N PRO A 32 -0.31 23.29 17.08
CA PRO A 32 -0.27 23.42 18.53
C PRO A 32 0.80 22.49 19.11
N GLY A 33 1.59 22.98 20.07
CA GLY A 33 2.61 22.17 20.73
C GLY A 33 1.99 20.92 21.39
N PRO A 34 2.79 19.87 21.63
CA PRO A 34 2.28 18.64 22.23
C PRO A 34 1.67 18.93 23.61
N ALA A 35 0.52 18.32 23.87
CA ALA A 35 -0.19 18.44 25.14
C ALA A 35 0.62 17.85 26.30
N PHE A 36 1.44 16.83 26.03
CA PHE A 36 2.45 16.28 26.94
C PHE A 36 3.53 15.51 26.17
N ARG A 37 4.69 15.31 26.82
CA ARG A 37 5.89 14.64 26.28
C ARG A 37 6.37 13.59 27.28
N ILE A 38 6.52 12.34 26.84
CA ILE A 38 7.01 11.21 27.65
C ILE A 38 8.45 10.91 27.21
N PRO A 39 9.48 11.18 28.04
CA PRO A 39 10.87 10.85 27.69
C PRO A 39 11.06 9.34 27.46
N LEU A 40 11.86 8.97 26.45
CA LEU A 40 12.17 7.57 26.16
C LEU A 40 13.36 7.02 26.96
N ASP A 41 14.30 7.89 27.38
CA ASP A 41 15.50 7.50 28.14
C ASP A 41 15.16 6.75 29.44
N SER A 42 14.08 7.15 30.12
CA SER A 42 13.58 6.51 31.34
C SER A 42 13.00 5.10 31.12
N LEU A 43 12.68 4.76 29.86
CA LEU A 43 12.23 3.43 29.43
C LEU A 43 13.42 2.52 29.05
N GLY A 44 14.64 3.05 29.00
CA GLY A 44 15.82 2.33 28.52
C GLY A 44 15.98 2.33 26.99
N PHE A 45 15.24 3.18 26.28
CA PHE A 45 15.41 3.38 24.84
C PHE A 45 16.84 3.82 24.50
N GLN A 46 17.34 3.38 23.36
CA GLN A 46 18.59 3.85 22.77
C GLN A 46 18.35 4.30 21.34
N PRO A 47 18.92 5.45 20.90
CA PRO A 47 18.80 5.92 19.53
C PRO A 47 19.29 4.87 18.52
N GLN A 48 18.37 4.39 17.69
CA GLN A 48 18.63 3.37 16.67
C GLN A 48 19.54 3.92 15.58
N THR A 49 20.40 3.08 14.99
CA THR A 49 21.31 3.54 13.93
C THR A 49 20.53 3.91 12.67
N LYS A 50 20.91 5.03 12.04
CA LYS A 50 20.30 5.49 10.78
C LYS A 50 20.26 4.40 9.70
N GLN A 51 21.29 3.55 9.63
CA GLN A 51 21.39 2.50 8.62
C GLN A 51 20.16 1.58 8.60
N PHE A 52 19.72 1.05 9.75
CA PHE A 52 18.56 0.15 9.77
C PHE A 52 17.24 0.91 9.53
N LEU A 53 17.09 2.08 10.15
CA LEU A 53 15.88 2.90 10.00
C LEU A 53 15.63 3.36 8.55
N LEU A 54 16.69 3.67 7.79
CA LEU A 54 16.61 4.15 6.41
C LEU A 54 16.61 3.01 5.39
N ALA A 55 17.13 1.83 5.74
CA ALA A 55 16.99 0.60 4.96
C ALA A 55 15.54 0.05 4.92
N GLY A 56 14.58 0.67 5.63
CA GLY A 56 13.21 0.16 5.79
C GLY A 56 13.06 -0.85 6.93
N GLY A 57 14.09 -1.04 7.75
CA GLY A 57 14.04 -1.93 8.91
C GLY A 57 13.10 -1.40 9.99
N SER A 58 12.19 -2.25 10.43
CA SER A 58 11.34 -1.99 11.59
C SER A 58 12.18 -2.13 12.85
N MET A 59 12.73 -1.04 13.36
CA MET A 59 13.55 -1.01 14.60
C MET A 59 12.79 -0.48 15.82
N LEU A 60 11.63 0.14 15.57
CA LEU A 60 10.88 0.96 16.49
C LEU A 60 9.42 0.97 16.04
N THR A 61 8.46 0.70 16.93
CA THR A 61 7.04 0.89 16.66
C THR A 61 6.35 1.64 17.79
N LEU A 62 5.33 2.42 17.44
CA LEU A 62 4.46 3.14 18.35
C LEU A 62 3.01 2.91 17.90
N HIS A 63 2.15 2.45 18.79
CA HIS A 63 0.73 2.26 18.51
C HIS A 63 -0.13 2.63 19.74
N TYR A 64 -1.31 3.17 19.51
CA TYR A 64 -2.34 3.21 20.56
C TYR A 64 -2.99 1.83 20.74
N VAL A 65 -3.19 1.43 22.00
CA VAL A 65 -3.95 0.25 22.39
C VAL A 65 -5.42 0.64 22.58
N ASP A 66 -5.64 1.73 23.30
CA ASP A 66 -6.89 2.49 23.38
C ASP A 66 -6.54 3.99 23.39
N ASN A 67 -7.50 4.88 23.68
CA ASN A 67 -7.27 6.33 23.65
C ASN A 67 -6.40 6.85 24.82
N SER A 68 -6.05 5.99 25.78
CA SER A 68 -5.31 6.28 27.03
C SER A 68 -4.05 5.42 27.23
N HIS A 69 -3.77 4.48 26.32
CA HIS A 69 -2.66 3.54 26.44
C HIS A 69 -1.86 3.40 25.14
N LEU A 70 -0.54 3.40 25.25
CA LEU A 70 0.39 3.19 24.15
C LEU A 70 1.13 1.87 24.29
N LEU A 71 1.35 1.19 23.18
CA LEU A 71 2.35 0.15 23.01
C LEU A 71 3.53 0.74 22.24
N LEU A 72 4.68 0.82 22.90
CA LEU A 72 5.96 1.19 22.32
C LEU A 72 6.80 -0.08 22.18
N THR A 73 7.51 -0.27 21.06
CA THR A 73 8.49 -1.36 20.92
C THR A 73 9.77 -0.84 20.30
N PHE A 74 10.94 -1.30 20.76
CA PHE A 74 12.24 -0.86 20.24
C PHE A 74 13.32 -1.94 20.34
N ALA A 75 14.23 -2.01 19.37
CA ALA A 75 15.36 -2.93 19.42
C ALA A 75 16.37 -2.54 20.52
N VAL A 76 16.81 -3.51 21.31
CA VAL A 76 17.70 -3.32 22.46
C VAL A 76 19.08 -3.95 22.25
N HIS A 77 20.13 -3.16 22.45
CA HIS A 77 21.51 -3.63 22.31
C HIS A 77 21.97 -4.39 23.55
N LYS A 78 21.68 -5.70 23.60
CA LYS A 78 22.15 -6.62 24.65
C LYS A 78 22.80 -7.87 24.07
N LEU A 79 23.61 -8.55 24.87
CA LEU A 79 24.16 -9.87 24.52
C LEU A 79 23.02 -10.88 24.40
N MET A 80 23.05 -11.68 23.34
CA MET A 80 22.08 -12.74 23.08
C MET A 80 22.76 -14.11 23.20
N GLU A 81 22.06 -15.07 23.80
CA GLU A 81 22.47 -16.47 23.77
C GLU A 81 22.33 -17.03 22.35
N ARG A 82 23.33 -17.79 21.88
CA ARG A 82 23.26 -18.44 20.57
C ARG A 82 22.22 -19.55 20.59
N ILE A 83 21.32 -19.55 19.62
CA ILE A 83 20.44 -20.69 19.36
C ILE A 83 21.28 -21.82 18.75
N PRO A 84 21.11 -23.09 19.19
CA PRO A 84 21.66 -24.23 18.47
C PRO A 84 21.04 -24.33 17.06
N ASP A 85 21.86 -24.58 16.05
CA ASP A 85 21.45 -24.72 14.64
C ASP A 85 20.71 -23.49 14.05
N ASP A 86 21.04 -22.29 14.56
CA ASP A 86 20.50 -21.01 14.08
C ASP A 86 20.89 -20.76 12.60
N PRO A 87 19.96 -20.35 11.70
CA PRO A 87 20.25 -20.28 10.27
C PRO A 87 21.26 -19.18 9.91
N PRO A 88 22.20 -19.42 8.98
CA PRO A 88 23.29 -18.48 8.65
C PRO A 88 22.87 -17.23 7.85
N GLY A 89 21.56 -16.94 7.79
CA GLY A 89 20.99 -15.76 7.12
C GLY A 89 20.08 -14.94 8.03
N ASP A 90 19.94 -15.29 9.31
CA ASP A 90 19.01 -14.64 10.22
C ASP A 90 19.67 -13.42 10.89
N GLU A 91 18.99 -12.28 10.84
CA GLU A 91 19.45 -11.00 11.39
C GLU A 91 18.94 -10.84 12.83
N ASP A 92 19.50 -11.70 13.69
CA ASP A 92 19.04 -11.91 15.05
C ASP A 92 19.10 -10.63 15.91
N ARG A 93 18.02 -10.38 16.67
CA ARG A 93 17.86 -9.20 17.52
C ARG A 93 16.86 -9.43 18.65
N VAL A 94 16.95 -8.64 19.70
CA VAL A 94 15.87 -8.51 20.71
C VAL A 94 15.22 -7.14 20.60
N VAL A 95 13.90 -7.13 20.66
CA VAL A 95 13.06 -5.95 20.80
C VAL A 95 12.41 -6.01 22.18
N GLU A 96 12.49 -4.92 22.92
CA GLU A 96 11.64 -4.72 24.09
C GLU A 96 10.29 -4.14 23.65
N ALA A 97 9.21 -4.60 24.28
CA ALA A 97 7.86 -4.08 24.13
C ALA A 97 7.34 -3.57 25.48
N VAL A 98 6.87 -2.32 25.51
CA VAL A 98 6.49 -1.57 26.72
C VAL A 98 5.05 -1.05 26.57
N LEU A 99 4.21 -1.41 27.53
CA LEU A 99 2.85 -0.89 27.67
C LEU A 99 2.86 0.33 28.60
N LEU A 100 2.41 1.47 28.09
CA LEU A 100 2.44 2.78 28.76
C LEU A 100 1.02 3.32 28.97
N GLU A 101 0.78 3.92 30.13
CA GLU A 101 -0.37 4.78 30.42
C GLU A 101 -0.09 6.23 29.98
N THR A 102 -1.08 6.89 29.39
CA THR A 102 -1.05 8.33 29.08
C THR A 102 -2.01 9.11 29.99
N PRO A 103 -1.72 10.38 30.34
CA PRO A 103 -0.52 11.16 30.01
C PRO A 103 0.71 10.86 30.89
N SER A 104 0.60 9.93 31.85
CA SER A 104 1.60 9.74 32.91
C SER A 104 2.96 9.20 32.43
N GLY A 105 3.01 8.51 31.29
CA GLY A 105 4.19 7.74 30.86
C GLY A 105 4.47 6.53 31.74
N ARG A 106 3.53 6.12 32.60
CA ARG A 106 3.71 5.03 33.56
C ARG A 106 3.74 3.69 32.84
N VAL A 107 4.83 2.96 32.99
CA VAL A 107 4.94 1.57 32.53
C VAL A 107 3.94 0.70 33.29
N LEU A 108 3.03 0.07 32.56
CA LEU A 108 2.08 -0.91 33.06
C LEU A 108 2.65 -2.33 32.98
N ALA A 109 3.40 -2.62 31.92
CA ALA A 109 4.06 -3.89 31.68
C ALA A 109 5.20 -3.73 30.66
N ARG A 110 6.15 -4.68 30.67
CA ARG A 110 7.19 -4.83 29.64
C ARG A 110 7.44 -6.31 29.33
N THR A 111 7.94 -6.61 28.13
CA THR A 111 8.42 -7.94 27.74
C THR A 111 9.52 -7.83 26.68
N ASP A 112 10.33 -8.87 26.53
CA ASP A 112 11.28 -8.99 25.42
C ASP A 112 10.76 -9.98 24.37
N TRP A 113 11.02 -9.70 23.10
CA TRP A 113 10.81 -10.61 21.98
C TRP A 113 12.10 -10.76 21.17
N ARG A 114 12.46 -12.00 20.83
CA ARG A 114 13.55 -12.29 19.88
C ARG A 114 12.98 -12.32 18.46
N PHE A 115 13.61 -11.59 17.56
CA PHE A 115 13.33 -11.64 16.13
C PHE A 115 14.58 -12.07 15.37
N HIS A 116 14.35 -12.55 14.16
CA HIS A 116 15.34 -13.21 13.30
C HIS A 116 15.56 -12.46 11.97
N ASP A 117 14.93 -11.29 11.83
CA ASP A 117 14.99 -10.43 10.65
C ASP A 117 14.60 -8.99 11.03
N ASN A 118 14.95 -8.02 10.18
CA ASN A 118 14.63 -6.60 10.37
C ASN A 118 13.30 -6.13 9.76
N GLY A 119 12.47 -7.02 9.21
CA GLY A 119 11.18 -6.66 8.61
C GLY A 119 10.14 -6.20 9.63
N GLN A 120 9.02 -5.66 9.16
CA GLN A 120 7.89 -5.30 10.03
C GLN A 120 7.43 -6.53 10.83
N TYR A 121 7.21 -6.34 12.12
CA TYR A 121 6.86 -7.43 13.06
C TYR A 121 5.59 -7.18 13.86
N LEU A 122 5.01 -5.96 13.81
CA LEU A 122 3.83 -5.60 14.59
C LEU A 122 2.81 -4.84 13.73
N TRP A 123 1.54 -5.17 13.93
CA TRP A 123 0.38 -4.49 13.37
C TRP A 123 -0.72 -4.37 14.43
N ASN A 124 -1.46 -3.26 14.40
CA ASN A 124 -2.65 -3.04 15.22
C ASN A 124 -3.87 -3.68 14.53
N LEU A 125 -4.63 -4.49 15.26
CA LEU A 125 -5.88 -5.13 14.78
C LEU A 125 -7.14 -4.41 15.29
N GLY A 126 -6.97 -3.19 15.82
CA GLY A 126 -8.03 -2.44 16.47
C GLY A 126 -8.34 -2.96 17.88
N HIS A 127 -9.12 -2.16 18.62
CA HIS A 127 -9.68 -2.55 19.93
C HIS A 127 -8.67 -3.15 20.94
N GLY A 128 -7.43 -2.64 20.94
CA GLY A 128 -6.37 -3.11 21.85
C GLY A 128 -5.82 -4.51 21.55
N ARG A 129 -6.01 -5.03 20.34
CA ARG A 129 -5.43 -6.29 19.85
C ARG A 129 -4.34 -6.03 18.83
N PHE A 130 -3.32 -6.89 18.81
CA PHE A 130 -2.16 -6.78 17.93
C PHE A 130 -1.82 -8.12 17.29
N MET A 131 -1.26 -8.06 16.09
CA MET A 131 -0.62 -9.17 15.41
C MET A 131 0.90 -9.01 15.48
N LEU A 132 1.59 -10.11 15.80
CA LEU A 132 3.04 -10.20 15.95
C LEU A 132 3.61 -11.25 15.00
N ARG A 133 4.56 -10.88 14.14
CA ARG A 133 5.27 -11.80 13.22
C ARG A 133 6.65 -12.16 13.74
N VAL A 134 6.92 -13.46 13.90
CA VAL A 134 8.27 -14.00 14.15
C VAL A 134 8.61 -14.97 13.01
N ARG A 135 9.59 -14.62 12.16
CA ARG A 135 9.84 -15.28 10.86
C ARG A 135 8.52 -15.36 10.05
N ASP A 136 7.94 -16.56 9.93
CA ASP A 136 6.72 -16.84 9.15
C ASP A 136 5.54 -17.34 10.02
N THR A 137 5.65 -17.17 11.34
CA THR A 137 4.56 -17.38 12.30
C THR A 137 3.96 -16.03 12.68
N LEU A 138 2.65 -15.89 12.49
CA LEU A 138 1.83 -14.80 13.00
C LEU A 138 1.13 -15.26 14.27
N THR A 139 1.22 -14.45 15.31
CA THR A 139 0.54 -14.64 16.60
C THR A 139 -0.27 -13.40 16.95
N THR A 140 -1.26 -13.52 17.83
CA THR A 140 -2.04 -12.38 18.32
C THR A 140 -1.93 -12.22 19.84
N PHE A 141 -2.05 -10.99 20.32
CA PHE A 141 -2.10 -10.69 21.75
C PHE A 141 -2.90 -9.41 22.03
N ALA A 142 -3.43 -9.27 23.25
CA ALA A 142 -4.21 -8.11 23.68
C ALA A 142 -3.70 -7.61 25.05
N PRO A 143 -2.80 -6.61 25.08
CA PRO A 143 -2.05 -6.28 26.30
C PRO A 143 -2.94 -5.77 27.44
N LEU A 144 -3.99 -4.98 27.18
CA LEU A 144 -4.88 -4.51 28.25
C LEU A 144 -5.84 -5.60 28.74
N ALA A 145 -6.45 -6.37 27.84
CA ALA A 145 -7.38 -7.44 28.22
C ALA A 145 -6.70 -8.49 29.12
N ASN A 146 -5.43 -8.81 28.83
CA ASN A 146 -4.64 -9.76 29.63
C ASN A 146 -3.85 -9.13 30.78
N LEU A 147 -3.86 -7.80 30.97
CA LEU A 147 -3.11 -7.09 32.02
C LEU A 147 -3.49 -7.56 33.42
N ALA A 148 -4.79 -7.71 33.69
CA ALA A 148 -5.32 -8.19 34.98
C ALA A 148 -4.92 -9.64 35.30
N SER A 149 -4.52 -10.43 34.30
CA SER A 149 -3.99 -11.80 34.51
C SER A 149 -2.50 -11.84 34.87
N GLY A 150 -1.82 -10.68 34.90
CA GLY A 150 -0.37 -10.58 35.06
C GLY A 150 0.43 -11.02 33.83
N ARG A 151 -0.23 -11.34 32.70
CA ARG A 151 0.40 -11.85 31.48
C ARG A 151 -0.05 -11.08 30.22
N PRO A 152 0.07 -9.75 30.17
CA PRO A 152 -0.46 -8.91 29.08
C PRO A 152 0.01 -9.34 27.69
N PHE A 153 1.29 -9.71 27.54
CA PHE A 153 1.88 -10.14 26.27
C PHE A 153 1.74 -11.64 25.99
N THR A 154 0.66 -12.29 26.47
CA THR A 154 0.35 -13.69 26.14
C THR A 154 0.06 -13.79 24.64
N GLN A 155 0.96 -14.42 23.89
CA GLN A 155 0.78 -14.71 22.47
C GLN A 155 -0.15 -15.92 22.28
N ARG A 156 -1.11 -15.80 21.37
CA ARG A 156 -1.95 -16.87 20.84
C ARG A 156 -1.48 -17.20 19.42
N GLY A 157 -1.44 -18.49 19.06
CA GLY A 157 -1.19 -18.90 17.67
C GLY A 157 -2.32 -18.41 16.76
N PHE A 158 -2.00 -17.84 15.61
CA PHE A 158 -2.99 -17.19 14.73
C PHE A 158 -2.89 -17.70 13.29
N LEU A 159 -1.76 -17.52 12.62
CA LEU A 159 -1.49 -18.07 11.28
C LEU A 159 -0.03 -18.52 11.18
N THR A 160 0.22 -19.63 10.48
CA THR A 160 1.57 -20.12 10.20
C THR A 160 1.65 -20.55 8.74
N THR A 161 2.75 -20.22 8.06
CA THR A 161 3.02 -20.67 6.69
C THR A 161 4.45 -21.21 6.56
N ASP A 162 4.64 -22.09 5.58
CA ASP A 162 5.91 -22.62 5.10
C ASP A 162 6.62 -21.69 4.10
N ARG A 163 5.89 -20.70 3.57
CA ARG A 163 6.40 -19.64 2.69
C ARG A 163 6.98 -18.49 3.51
N ARG A 164 8.02 -17.83 3.01
CA ARG A 164 8.58 -16.62 3.61
C ARG A 164 7.59 -15.46 3.46
N ILE A 165 7.11 -14.92 4.58
CA ILE A 165 6.29 -13.70 4.59
C ILE A 165 7.17 -12.52 4.17
N GLY A 166 6.73 -11.79 3.13
CA GLY A 166 7.41 -10.58 2.65
C GLY A 166 6.69 -9.29 3.02
N ALA A 167 5.36 -9.28 2.89
CA ALA A 167 4.51 -8.16 3.28
C ALA A 167 3.23 -8.65 3.95
N VAL A 168 2.63 -7.80 4.78
CA VAL A 168 1.34 -8.05 5.43
C VAL A 168 0.55 -6.75 5.45
N LEU A 169 -0.61 -6.76 4.80
CA LEU A 169 -1.49 -5.62 4.62
C LEU A 169 -2.75 -5.79 5.46
N LEU A 170 -3.23 -4.69 6.05
CA LEU A 170 -4.52 -4.62 6.73
C LEU A 170 -5.36 -3.49 6.14
N SER A 171 -6.63 -3.80 5.95
CA SER A 171 -7.70 -2.82 5.72
C SER A 171 -7.82 -1.82 6.89
N PRO A 172 -8.34 -0.59 6.68
CA PRO A 172 -8.47 0.41 7.74
C PRO A 172 -9.36 0.01 8.92
N GLU A 173 -10.37 -0.82 8.67
CA GLU A 173 -11.28 -1.37 9.69
C GLU A 173 -10.74 -2.68 10.32
N ALA A 174 -9.59 -3.18 9.85
CA ALA A 174 -9.02 -4.49 10.17
C ALA A 174 -9.97 -5.69 9.91
N ASP A 175 -10.84 -5.61 8.88
CA ASP A 175 -11.79 -6.67 8.49
C ASP A 175 -11.20 -7.66 7.45
N LEU A 176 -10.28 -7.17 6.63
CA LEU A 176 -9.45 -7.94 5.70
C LEU A 176 -7.96 -7.81 6.05
N LEU A 177 -7.29 -8.96 6.06
CA LEU A 177 -5.85 -9.18 6.16
C LEU A 177 -5.35 -9.81 4.86
N VAL A 178 -4.25 -9.31 4.29
CA VAL A 178 -3.56 -9.93 3.16
C VAL A 178 -2.13 -10.28 3.58
N VAL A 179 -1.74 -11.54 3.43
CA VAL A 179 -0.38 -12.02 3.71
C VAL A 179 0.29 -12.36 2.38
N GLU A 180 1.33 -11.61 2.01
CA GLU A 180 2.09 -11.84 0.78
C GLU A 180 3.35 -12.65 1.07
N SER A 181 3.54 -13.76 0.34
CA SER A 181 4.56 -14.76 0.66
C SER A 181 5.22 -15.43 -0.55
N VAL A 182 6.54 -15.64 -0.44
CA VAL A 182 7.38 -16.31 -1.45
C VAL A 182 7.93 -17.62 -0.93
N GLU A 183 8.32 -18.52 -1.82
CA GLU A 183 8.89 -19.81 -1.40
C GLU A 183 10.19 -19.64 -0.60
N ARG A 184 10.31 -20.42 0.49
CA ARG A 184 11.53 -20.49 1.29
C ARG A 184 12.65 -21.18 0.50
N LYS A 185 13.47 -20.39 -0.19
CA LYS A 185 14.72 -20.88 -0.77
C LYS A 185 15.81 -20.90 0.30
N PRO A 186 16.61 -21.98 0.42
CA PRO A 186 17.81 -21.94 1.25
C PRO A 186 18.73 -20.83 0.73
N PRO A 187 19.42 -20.07 1.60
CA PRO A 187 20.30 -19.01 1.16
C PRO A 187 21.39 -19.60 0.24
N PRO A 188 21.73 -18.95 -0.89
CA PRO A 188 22.78 -19.44 -1.77
C PRO A 188 24.09 -19.55 -0.98
N PRO A 189 24.90 -20.60 -1.18
CA PRO A 189 26.10 -20.84 -0.39
C PRO A 189 27.03 -19.63 -0.49
N GLN A 190 27.27 -18.96 0.64
CA GLN A 190 28.01 -17.71 0.67
C GLN A 190 29.39 -17.91 -0.01
N PRO A 191 29.75 -17.10 -1.01
CA PRO A 191 31.07 -17.19 -1.62
C PRO A 191 32.12 -16.92 -0.55
N LYS A 192 33.14 -17.77 -0.44
CA LYS A 192 34.17 -17.71 0.62
C LYS A 192 34.77 -16.31 0.69
N THR A 193 34.38 -15.53 1.70
CA THR A 193 34.87 -14.16 1.89
C THR A 193 36.39 -14.19 2.02
N PRO A 194 37.15 -13.51 1.14
CA PRO A 194 38.60 -13.48 1.27
C PRO A 194 38.98 -12.77 2.57
N LEU A 195 39.93 -13.34 3.32
CA LEU A 195 40.34 -12.84 4.64
C LEU A 195 40.83 -11.37 4.60
N PHE A 196 41.25 -10.92 3.40
CA PHE A 196 41.49 -9.52 3.07
C PHE A 196 40.81 -9.22 1.72
N GLY A 197 39.80 -8.36 1.73
CA GLY A 197 39.08 -7.91 0.54
C GLY A 197 37.79 -7.17 0.93
N PRO A 198 37.16 -6.43 0.00
CA PRO A 198 35.85 -5.83 0.25
C PRO A 198 34.81 -6.94 0.42
N THR A 199 33.94 -6.82 1.43
CA THR A 199 32.78 -7.70 1.60
C THR A 199 31.93 -7.66 0.32
N PRO A 200 31.56 -8.81 -0.28
CA PRO A 200 30.67 -8.81 -1.42
C PRO A 200 29.37 -8.05 -1.11
N LYS A 201 28.91 -7.20 -2.02
CA LYS A 201 27.57 -6.60 -1.89
C LYS A 201 26.54 -7.73 -1.83
N PRO A 202 25.55 -7.69 -0.92
CA PRO A 202 24.45 -8.66 -0.93
C PRO A 202 23.75 -8.62 -2.29
N THR A 203 23.74 -9.74 -3.00
CA THR A 203 22.91 -9.90 -4.21
C THR A 203 21.45 -9.99 -3.74
N PRO A 204 20.53 -9.20 -4.31
CA PRO A 204 19.10 -9.36 -4.03
C PRO A 204 18.67 -10.80 -4.30
N GLN A 205 17.95 -11.42 -3.35
CA GLN A 205 17.41 -12.76 -3.57
C GLN A 205 16.29 -12.68 -4.62
N PRO A 206 16.30 -13.53 -5.66
CA PRO A 206 15.23 -13.54 -6.65
C PRO A 206 13.91 -13.97 -6.01
N LEU A 207 12.82 -13.31 -6.41
CA LEU A 207 11.47 -13.74 -6.10
C LEU A 207 11.15 -14.98 -6.95
N GLY A 208 11.06 -16.16 -6.32
CA GLY A 208 10.71 -17.42 -7.00
C GLY A 208 11.79 -18.01 -7.90
N GLU A 209 11.39 -18.94 -8.77
CA GLU A 209 12.28 -19.60 -9.75
C GLU A 209 12.53 -18.71 -10.99
N PRO A 210 13.69 -18.81 -11.66
CA PRO A 210 13.95 -18.07 -12.89
C PRO A 210 12.93 -18.43 -13.98
N GLY A 211 12.05 -17.48 -14.31
CA GLY A 211 10.97 -17.66 -15.28
C GLY A 211 9.58 -17.88 -14.67
N ASP A 212 9.45 -17.89 -13.35
CA ASP A 212 8.16 -17.79 -12.66
C ASP A 212 7.56 -16.37 -12.86
N PRO A 213 6.39 -16.23 -13.50
CA PRO A 213 5.77 -14.93 -13.72
C PRO A 213 5.01 -14.41 -12.49
N SER A 214 4.77 -15.24 -11.46
CA SER A 214 3.92 -14.86 -10.31
C SER A 214 4.36 -15.51 -8.98
N PRO A 215 5.61 -15.27 -8.54
CA PRO A 215 6.23 -15.97 -7.39
C PRO A 215 5.68 -15.57 -6.02
N VAL A 216 4.96 -14.44 -5.93
CA VAL A 216 4.33 -13.98 -4.69
C VAL A 216 2.92 -14.55 -4.61
N ALA A 217 2.63 -15.31 -3.55
CA ALA A 217 1.29 -15.78 -3.23
C ALA A 217 0.65 -14.83 -2.21
N LEU A 218 -0.55 -14.34 -2.52
CA LEU A 218 -1.32 -13.39 -1.73
C LEU A 218 -2.47 -14.15 -1.07
N SER A 219 -2.33 -14.45 0.22
CA SER A 219 -3.35 -15.15 1.00
C SER A 219 -4.26 -14.15 1.69
N PHE A 220 -5.55 -14.15 1.33
CA PHE A 220 -6.56 -13.24 1.85
C PHE A 220 -7.31 -13.89 3.01
N TYR A 221 -7.31 -13.23 4.17
CA TYR A 221 -8.00 -13.68 5.38
C TYR A 221 -9.03 -12.64 5.81
N ARG A 222 -10.28 -13.07 6.03
CA ARG A 222 -11.30 -12.26 6.69
C ARG A 222 -11.11 -12.39 8.18
N LEU A 223 -11.00 -11.26 8.87
CA LEU A 223 -10.83 -11.20 10.32
C LEU A 223 -12.19 -11.03 10.99
N ALA A 224 -12.45 -11.86 12.00
CA ALA A 224 -13.57 -11.69 12.90
C ALA A 224 -13.04 -11.53 14.33
N ILE A 225 -13.65 -10.63 15.09
CA ILE A 225 -13.28 -10.36 16.48
C ILE A 225 -14.55 -10.55 17.32
N PRO A 226 -14.78 -11.74 17.90
CA PRO A 226 -16.02 -12.03 18.63
C PRO A 226 -16.19 -11.08 19.82
N SER A 227 -17.38 -10.49 19.96
CA SER A 227 -17.65 -9.44 20.96
C SER A 227 -17.57 -9.94 22.42
N GLU A 228 -17.68 -11.26 22.63
CA GLU A 228 -17.56 -11.89 23.95
C GLU A 228 -16.12 -12.35 24.27
N SER A 229 -15.24 -12.46 23.27
CA SER A 229 -13.83 -12.82 23.46
C SER A 229 -12.97 -11.57 23.65
N GLY A 230 -12.43 -11.39 24.86
CA GLY A 230 -11.64 -10.20 25.20
C GLY A 230 -10.36 -10.02 24.38
N ASP A 231 -9.71 -11.12 24.00
CA ASP A 231 -8.36 -11.11 23.39
C ASP A 231 -8.21 -12.03 22.17
N GLU A 232 -9.28 -12.62 21.67
CA GLU A 232 -9.26 -13.53 20.52
C GLU A 232 -9.50 -12.80 19.19
N VAL A 233 -8.91 -13.33 18.12
CA VAL A 233 -9.11 -12.88 16.73
C VAL A 233 -9.15 -14.12 15.87
N GLU A 234 -10.25 -14.32 15.16
CA GLU A 234 -10.43 -15.40 14.21
C GLU A 234 -10.00 -14.94 12.81
N ALA A 235 -9.28 -15.79 12.08
CA ALA A 235 -8.94 -15.57 10.67
C ALA A 235 -9.51 -16.71 9.82
N SER A 236 -10.37 -16.37 8.87
CA SER A 236 -10.90 -17.31 7.88
C SER A 236 -10.25 -17.06 6.52
N LEU A 237 -9.62 -18.08 5.94
CA LEU A 237 -9.04 -17.99 4.59
C LEU A 237 -10.16 -17.77 3.58
N ALA A 238 -10.14 -16.62 2.90
CA ALA A 238 -11.12 -16.24 1.90
C ALA A 238 -10.65 -16.47 0.47
N GLY A 239 -9.33 -16.49 0.20
CA GLY A 239 -8.81 -16.77 -1.14
C GLY A 239 -7.29 -16.71 -1.22
N VAL A 240 -6.75 -17.09 -2.37
CA VAL A 240 -5.34 -16.97 -2.71
C VAL A 240 -5.21 -16.47 -4.14
N ALA A 241 -4.44 -15.40 -4.35
CA ALA A 241 -4.02 -14.91 -5.67
C ALA A 241 -2.49 -14.98 -5.81
N HIS A 242 -1.97 -14.69 -7.00
CA HIS A 242 -0.53 -14.66 -7.26
C HIS A 242 -0.13 -13.38 -8.02
N SER A 243 1.08 -12.88 -7.78
CA SER A 243 1.63 -11.64 -8.34
C SER A 243 3.11 -11.78 -8.70
N SER A 244 3.56 -11.01 -9.69
CA SER A 244 4.96 -10.87 -10.11
C SER A 244 5.85 -10.25 -9.02
N SER A 245 5.27 -9.46 -8.12
CA SER A 245 5.97 -8.77 -7.03
C SER A 245 5.09 -8.65 -5.79
N PHE A 246 5.72 -8.31 -4.66
CA PHE A 246 4.99 -7.73 -3.52
C PHE A 246 4.35 -6.41 -3.97
N GLY A 247 3.22 -6.02 -3.36
CA GLY A 247 2.54 -4.80 -3.75
C GLY A 247 1.28 -4.50 -2.96
N ASP A 248 0.84 -3.25 -3.04
CA ASP A 248 -0.28 -2.76 -2.25
C ASP A 248 -1.61 -2.85 -3.00
N ILE A 249 -2.37 -3.91 -2.72
CA ILE A 249 -3.77 -4.02 -3.17
C ILE A 249 -4.66 -3.19 -2.24
N ALA A 250 -5.32 -2.16 -2.79
CA ALA A 250 -6.40 -1.46 -2.12
C ALA A 250 -7.63 -2.36 -1.99
N ALA A 251 -7.79 -3.04 -0.84
CA ALA A 251 -8.91 -3.93 -0.56
C ALA A 251 -9.44 -3.81 0.89
N THR A 252 -10.71 -4.19 1.06
CA THR A 252 -11.45 -4.33 2.33
C THR A 252 -12.26 -5.63 2.29
N GLY A 253 -12.93 -6.02 3.38
CA GLY A 253 -13.78 -7.22 3.38
C GLY A 253 -14.90 -7.20 2.33
N ALA A 254 -15.27 -6.04 1.79
CA ALA A 254 -16.29 -5.93 0.74
C ALA A 254 -15.75 -6.09 -0.70
N GLY A 255 -14.52 -5.66 -0.99
CA GLY A 255 -13.99 -5.63 -2.36
C GLY A 255 -12.61 -4.98 -2.50
N HIS A 256 -12.22 -4.70 -3.74
CA HIS A 256 -10.96 -4.00 -4.06
C HIS A 256 -11.16 -2.90 -5.12
N ILE A 257 -10.21 -1.97 -5.21
CA ILE A 257 -10.19 -0.93 -6.25
C ILE A 257 -9.28 -1.37 -7.39
N ALA A 258 -9.82 -1.43 -8.62
CA ALA A 258 -9.04 -1.62 -9.83
C ALA A 258 -8.74 -0.26 -10.50
N VAL A 259 -7.47 -0.03 -10.84
CA VAL A 259 -7.01 1.18 -11.55
C VAL A 259 -6.94 0.90 -13.05
N VAL A 260 -7.71 1.66 -13.82
CA VAL A 260 -7.91 1.52 -15.27
C VAL A 260 -7.35 2.73 -16.00
N ASP A 261 -6.54 2.52 -17.03
CA ASP A 261 -6.08 3.60 -17.92
C ASP A 261 -7.25 4.06 -18.83
N GLN A 262 -7.56 5.35 -18.87
CA GLN A 262 -8.54 5.93 -19.79
C GLN A 262 -7.89 6.77 -20.91
N GLY A 263 -6.56 6.74 -20.99
CA GLY A 263 -5.74 7.55 -21.87
C GLY A 263 -5.62 9.00 -21.42
N LYS A 264 -4.82 9.80 -22.14
CA LYS A 264 -4.68 11.25 -21.94
C LYS A 264 -4.32 11.70 -20.51
N GLN A 265 -3.61 10.86 -19.75
CA GLN A 265 -3.27 11.12 -18.34
C GLN A 265 -4.49 11.14 -17.41
N GLN A 266 -5.57 10.44 -17.77
CA GLN A 266 -6.76 10.25 -16.93
C GLN A 266 -6.92 8.76 -16.58
N TRP A 267 -7.17 8.48 -15.31
CA TRP A 267 -7.28 7.12 -14.76
C TRP A 267 -8.63 6.90 -14.11
N GLY A 268 -9.28 5.77 -14.38
CA GLY A 268 -10.51 5.36 -13.72
C GLY A 268 -10.25 4.49 -12.50
N PHE A 269 -11.04 4.69 -11.45
CA PHE A 269 -11.18 3.72 -10.37
C PHE A 269 -12.49 2.94 -10.55
N ASP A 270 -12.39 1.63 -10.74
CA ASP A 270 -13.54 0.72 -10.76
C ASP A 270 -13.50 -0.10 -9.44
N PHE A 271 -14.43 0.13 -8.51
CA PHE A 271 -14.57 -0.71 -7.31
C PHE A 271 -15.20 -2.05 -7.68
N ARG A 272 -14.52 -3.13 -7.32
CA ARG A 272 -14.90 -4.51 -7.61
C ARG A 272 -15.25 -5.21 -6.30
N PRO A 273 -16.54 -5.26 -5.92
CA PRO A 273 -16.95 -6.00 -4.74
C PRO A 273 -16.75 -7.50 -4.97
N TYR A 274 -16.52 -8.25 -3.90
CA TYR A 274 -16.51 -9.72 -3.94
C TYR A 274 -17.92 -10.32 -4.02
N ARG A 275 -18.95 -9.51 -4.29
CA ARG A 275 -20.36 -9.89 -4.46
C ARG A 275 -21.11 -8.78 -5.21
N GLY A 276 -21.81 -9.13 -6.28
CA GLY A 276 -22.56 -8.17 -7.10
C GLY A 276 -21.74 -7.56 -8.23
N GLU A 277 -22.25 -6.46 -8.79
CA GLU A 277 -21.65 -5.79 -9.96
C GLU A 277 -20.58 -4.77 -9.56
N GLY A 278 -19.59 -4.56 -10.44
CA GLY A 278 -18.56 -3.55 -10.25
C GLY A 278 -19.12 -2.13 -10.39
N LYS A 279 -18.63 -1.20 -9.56
CA LYS A 279 -19.02 0.20 -9.59
C LYS A 279 -17.87 1.07 -10.08
N GLN A 280 -18.06 1.75 -11.21
CA GLN A 280 -17.18 2.85 -11.61
C GLN A 280 -17.33 4.01 -10.63
N LEU A 281 -16.19 4.57 -10.21
CA LEU A 281 -16.07 5.76 -9.37
C LEU A 281 -15.54 6.96 -10.19
N ALA A 282 -15.26 8.08 -9.52
CA ALA A 282 -14.62 9.22 -10.17
C ALA A 282 -13.28 8.84 -10.83
N PRO A 283 -12.93 9.47 -11.96
CA PRO A 283 -11.58 9.41 -12.50
C PRO A 283 -10.61 10.27 -11.67
N PHE A 284 -9.33 10.19 -12.00
CA PHE A 284 -8.25 11.01 -11.43
C PHE A 284 -7.25 11.37 -12.52
N ASP A 285 -6.94 12.66 -12.65
CA ASP A 285 -6.03 13.17 -13.66
C ASP A 285 -4.59 13.12 -13.14
N SER A 286 -3.79 12.19 -13.69
CA SER A 286 -2.44 11.86 -13.24
C SER A 286 -1.55 11.42 -14.39
N THR A 287 -0.35 11.99 -14.47
CA THR A 287 0.66 11.69 -15.50
C THR A 287 1.28 10.30 -15.34
N CYS A 288 1.15 9.70 -14.15
CA CYS A 288 1.57 8.34 -13.80
C CYS A 288 0.36 7.49 -13.35
N ARG A 289 0.50 6.15 -13.30
CA ARG A 289 -0.54 5.25 -12.77
C ARG A 289 -0.74 5.52 -11.28
N PRO A 290 -1.93 5.96 -10.83
CA PRO A 290 -2.14 6.33 -9.44
C PRO A 290 -2.23 5.09 -8.53
N THR A 291 -1.85 5.27 -7.26
CA THR A 291 -1.91 4.21 -6.23
C THR A 291 -3.02 4.52 -5.22
N PRO A 292 -4.20 3.88 -5.32
CA PRO A 292 -5.28 4.05 -4.37
C PRO A 292 -4.98 3.38 -3.03
N ARG A 293 -5.53 3.90 -1.94
CA ARG A 293 -5.42 3.40 -0.56
C ARG A 293 -6.73 3.67 0.18
N PHE A 294 -7.41 2.63 0.64
CA PHE A 294 -8.55 2.82 1.56
C PHE A 294 -8.09 3.53 2.85
N VAL A 295 -8.92 4.43 3.35
CA VAL A 295 -8.73 5.12 4.65
C VAL A 295 -9.92 4.88 5.60
N SER A 296 -11.03 4.38 5.08
CA SER A 296 -12.17 3.78 5.79
C SER A 296 -12.80 2.70 4.91
N GLY A 297 -13.86 2.02 5.38
CA GLY A 297 -14.68 1.14 4.55
C GLY A 297 -15.44 1.84 3.39
N SER A 298 -15.47 3.17 3.35
CA SER A 298 -16.27 3.98 2.41
C SER A 298 -15.49 5.04 1.62
N GLU A 299 -14.24 5.30 2.00
CA GLU A 299 -13.39 6.36 1.44
C GLU A 299 -11.98 5.84 1.16
N PHE A 300 -11.37 6.36 0.11
CA PHE A 300 -9.98 6.08 -0.26
C PHE A 300 -9.28 7.36 -0.71
N ILE A 301 -7.97 7.40 -0.56
CA ILE A 301 -7.10 8.40 -1.17
C ILE A 301 -6.33 7.77 -2.33
N ALA A 302 -5.87 8.56 -3.29
CA ALA A 302 -4.97 8.09 -4.32
C ALA A 302 -3.80 9.06 -4.53
N PHE A 303 -2.58 8.50 -4.57
CA PHE A 303 -1.39 9.24 -4.94
C PHE A 303 -1.21 9.17 -6.46
N GLY A 304 -1.06 10.31 -7.12
CA GLY A 304 -0.77 10.46 -8.54
C GLY A 304 0.37 11.45 -8.78
N CYS A 305 0.62 11.79 -10.04
CA CYS A 305 1.69 12.68 -10.45
C CYS A 305 1.13 13.82 -11.31
N HIS A 306 1.48 15.08 -11.04
CA HIS A 306 1.15 16.18 -11.94
C HIS A 306 2.20 16.30 -13.07
N SER A 307 2.01 17.23 -14.02
CA SER A 307 3.03 17.55 -15.03
C SER A 307 4.00 18.62 -14.52
N GLY A 308 5.23 18.24 -14.20
CA GLY A 308 6.30 19.12 -13.72
C GLY A 308 7.51 18.32 -13.23
N ASP A 309 8.53 18.99 -12.68
CA ASP A 309 9.75 18.33 -12.21
C ASP A 309 9.51 17.49 -10.93
N SER A 310 8.65 17.96 -10.01
CA SER A 310 8.03 17.14 -8.95
C SER A 310 6.87 17.89 -8.27
N PRO A 311 5.62 17.50 -8.57
CA PRO A 311 4.60 17.45 -7.53
C PRO A 311 3.79 16.15 -7.62
N MET A 312 3.84 15.34 -6.56
CA MET A 312 2.82 14.29 -6.37
C MET A 312 1.51 14.93 -5.92
N VAL A 313 0.40 14.41 -6.44
CA VAL A 313 -0.95 14.86 -6.14
C VAL A 313 -1.68 13.82 -5.31
N LEU A 314 -2.46 14.27 -4.33
CA LEU A 314 -3.28 13.44 -3.46
C LEU A 314 -4.75 13.79 -3.66
N GLY A 315 -5.50 12.89 -4.30
CA GLY A 315 -6.96 12.97 -4.41
C GLY A 315 -7.64 12.19 -3.29
N GLY A 316 -8.77 12.68 -2.78
CA GLY A 316 -9.66 12.00 -1.86
C GLY A 316 -10.98 11.63 -2.53
N PHE A 317 -11.43 10.39 -2.37
CA PHE A 317 -12.53 9.79 -3.14
C PHE A 317 -13.44 8.94 -2.25
N ASN A 318 -14.72 8.80 -2.64
CA ASN A 318 -15.70 8.02 -1.89
C ASN A 318 -16.38 6.91 -2.71
N MET A 319 -17.04 5.98 -2.00
CA MET A 319 -17.87 4.93 -2.62
C MET A 319 -19.20 5.43 -3.21
N LYS A 320 -19.56 6.73 -3.08
CA LYS A 320 -20.65 7.33 -3.89
C LYS A 320 -20.22 7.43 -5.37
N GLY A 321 -18.94 7.63 -5.62
CA GLY A 321 -18.36 7.87 -6.94
C GLY A 321 -17.93 9.32 -7.14
N ASP A 322 -17.82 10.11 -6.08
CA ASP A 322 -17.33 11.49 -6.14
C ASP A 322 -15.83 11.56 -5.85
N GLU A 323 -15.15 12.48 -6.53
CA GLU A 323 -13.92 13.10 -6.03
C GLU A 323 -14.35 14.18 -5.02
N MET A 324 -13.76 14.14 -3.82
CA MET A 324 -14.13 15.02 -2.70
C MET A 324 -13.20 16.23 -2.61
N TRP A 325 -11.92 16.04 -2.93
CA TRP A 325 -10.87 17.06 -2.91
C TRP A 325 -9.61 16.56 -3.61
N GLU A 326 -8.80 17.50 -4.10
CA GLU A 326 -7.45 17.27 -4.60
C GLU A 326 -6.47 18.22 -3.89
N GLN A 327 -5.28 17.73 -3.51
CA GLN A 327 -4.22 18.51 -2.88
C GLN A 327 -2.84 18.17 -3.44
N ASN A 328 -1.99 19.18 -3.64
CA ASN A 328 -0.58 18.99 -3.99
C ASN A 328 0.23 18.61 -2.75
N LEU A 329 1.05 17.56 -2.84
CA LEU A 329 2.00 17.19 -1.80
C LEU A 329 3.34 17.90 -2.04
N PHE A 330 3.64 18.89 -1.20
CA PHE A 330 4.90 19.64 -1.29
C PHE A 330 6.10 18.85 -0.76
N GLY A 331 7.20 18.91 -1.52
CA GLY A 331 8.49 18.29 -1.18
C GLY A 331 8.60 16.82 -1.60
N ASP A 332 9.76 16.44 -2.14
CA ASP A 332 10.05 15.08 -2.56
C ASP A 332 10.06 14.10 -1.39
N TYR A 333 9.48 12.91 -1.62
CA TYR A 333 9.42 11.85 -0.63
C TYR A 333 9.67 10.46 -1.24
N VAL A 334 10.42 9.64 -0.52
CA VAL A 334 10.89 8.29 -0.92
C VAL A 334 10.09 7.16 -0.26
N GLY A 335 8.96 7.50 0.36
CA GLY A 335 8.05 6.56 1.00
C GLY A 335 6.93 7.25 1.78
N THR A 336 5.77 6.58 1.85
CA THR A 336 4.59 6.98 2.62
C THR A 336 4.21 5.90 3.63
N SER A 337 3.46 6.30 4.65
CA SER A 337 3.01 5.45 5.75
C SER A 337 1.73 6.04 6.35
N MET A 338 0.85 5.21 6.90
CA MET A 338 -0.47 5.64 7.34
C MET A 338 -0.90 5.07 8.68
N SER A 339 -1.70 5.83 9.42
CA SER A 339 -2.40 5.39 10.62
C SER A 339 -3.85 5.89 10.55
N PHE A 340 -4.82 4.98 10.65
CA PHE A 340 -6.23 5.26 10.37
C PHE A 340 -7.06 5.39 11.67
N ALA A 341 -8.04 6.29 11.66
CA ALA A 341 -9.09 6.38 12.66
C ALA A 341 -10.45 6.58 11.95
N PRO A 342 -10.95 5.56 11.21
CA PRO A 342 -12.19 5.65 10.43
C PRO A 342 -13.42 5.93 11.30
N SER A 343 -13.35 5.60 12.60
CA SER A 343 -14.30 6.00 13.63
C SER A 343 -14.60 7.51 13.63
N SER A 344 -13.64 8.33 13.20
CA SER A 344 -13.68 9.80 13.16
C SER A 344 -13.58 10.38 11.74
N GLY A 345 -13.49 9.52 10.71
CA GLY A 345 -13.13 9.93 9.34
C GLY A 345 -11.81 10.69 9.31
N ARG A 346 -10.75 10.13 9.93
CA ARG A 346 -9.41 10.73 9.93
C ARG A 346 -8.35 9.70 9.59
N PHE A 347 -7.29 10.18 8.97
CA PHE A 347 -6.04 9.44 8.80
C PHE A 347 -4.84 10.35 9.04
N ALA A 348 -3.75 9.76 9.52
CA ALA A 348 -2.45 10.38 9.59
C ALA A 348 -1.58 9.82 8.45
N LEU A 349 -1.00 10.69 7.63
CA LEU A 349 -0.07 10.38 6.54
C LEU A 349 1.34 10.79 6.95
N GLY A 350 2.20 9.81 7.18
CA GLY A 350 3.64 9.99 7.36
C GLY A 350 4.37 9.94 6.03
N ARG A 351 5.20 10.96 5.74
CA ARG A 351 6.03 11.06 4.53
C ARG A 351 7.51 11.13 4.90
N VAL A 352 8.31 10.34 4.22
CA VAL A 352 9.77 10.27 4.40
C VAL A 352 10.42 11.15 3.33
N LEU A 353 10.89 12.33 3.71
CA LEU A 353 11.38 13.36 2.79
C LEU A 353 12.81 13.05 2.34
N GLY A 354 13.10 13.26 1.05
CA GLY A 354 14.44 13.07 0.51
C GLY A 354 14.50 13.01 -1.01
N GLU A 355 15.72 13.09 -1.54
CA GLU A 355 15.99 12.99 -2.98
C GLU A 355 15.94 11.52 -3.44
N GLY A 356 14.89 11.15 -4.17
CA GLY A 356 14.75 9.83 -4.80
C GLY A 356 13.33 9.56 -5.28
N SER A 357 13.15 8.62 -6.20
CA SER A 357 11.81 8.14 -6.55
C SER A 357 11.26 7.22 -5.45
N ALA A 358 9.99 7.37 -5.11
CA ALA A 358 9.29 6.45 -4.23
C ALA A 358 9.15 5.03 -4.81
N ASP A 359 9.32 4.88 -6.13
CA ASP A 359 9.24 3.61 -6.88
C ASP A 359 10.60 2.88 -6.95
N ASP A 360 11.68 3.49 -6.44
CA ASP A 360 13.03 2.93 -6.58
C ASP A 360 13.35 1.91 -5.47
N LEU A 361 13.36 0.62 -5.85
CA LEU A 361 13.78 -0.48 -4.98
C LEU A 361 15.30 -0.50 -4.72
N GLN A 362 16.08 0.43 -5.29
CA GLN A 362 17.49 0.58 -4.97
C GLN A 362 17.71 1.05 -3.51
N PRO A 363 18.85 0.69 -2.90
CA PRO A 363 19.24 1.19 -1.58
C PRO A 363 19.63 2.67 -1.66
N VAL A 364 18.66 3.55 -1.44
CA VAL A 364 18.83 5.01 -1.31
C VAL A 364 19.88 5.33 -0.22
N SER A 365 20.79 6.26 -0.50
CA SER A 365 21.83 6.65 0.45
C SER A 365 21.25 7.28 1.72
N ALA A 366 21.83 6.98 2.88
CA ALA A 366 21.41 7.54 4.17
C ALA A 366 21.43 9.09 4.21
N ASP A 367 22.24 9.72 3.35
CA ASP A 367 22.40 11.17 3.27
C ASP A 367 21.35 11.85 2.36
N ALA A 368 20.59 11.08 1.56
CA ALA A 368 19.53 11.62 0.70
C ALA A 368 18.22 11.91 1.48
N PHE A 369 18.09 11.38 2.70
CA PHE A 369 16.93 11.57 3.56
C PHE A 369 17.03 12.87 4.36
N THR A 370 16.18 13.84 4.01
CA THR A 370 16.21 15.20 4.60
C THR A 370 15.36 15.32 5.86
N GLY A 371 14.30 14.51 6.00
CA GLY A 371 13.40 14.56 7.14
C GLY A 371 12.30 13.50 7.10
N GLN A 372 11.39 13.57 8.06
CA GLN A 372 10.11 12.87 8.02
C GLN A 372 9.07 13.76 8.68
N ASN A 373 7.90 13.88 8.07
CA ASN A 373 6.76 14.55 8.70
C ASN A 373 5.50 13.68 8.68
N VAL A 374 4.56 14.01 9.56
CA VAL A 374 3.23 13.41 9.65
C VAL A 374 2.21 14.53 9.61
N ALA A 375 1.22 14.41 8.73
CA ALA A 375 0.08 15.29 8.65
C ALA A 375 -1.21 14.49 8.92
N VAL A 376 -2.13 15.07 9.69
CA VAL A 376 -3.44 14.45 10.00
C VAL A 376 -4.52 15.16 9.20
N TYR A 377 -5.35 14.40 8.50
CA TYR A 377 -6.40 14.90 7.64
C TYR A 377 -7.78 14.43 8.11
N GLN A 378 -8.80 15.27 7.92
CA GLN A 378 -10.20 14.87 7.92
C GLN A 378 -10.56 14.34 6.51
N THR A 379 -11.15 13.15 6.42
CA THR A 379 -11.25 12.41 5.15
C THR A 379 -12.21 13.03 4.13
N GLU A 380 -13.50 13.26 4.45
CA GLU A 380 -14.46 13.81 3.47
C GLU A 380 -14.06 15.24 3.00
N SER A 381 -13.48 16.08 3.87
CA SER A 381 -13.17 17.48 3.57
C SER A 381 -11.71 17.77 3.17
N GLY A 382 -10.83 16.78 3.22
CA GLY A 382 -9.40 16.90 2.93
C GLY A 382 -8.61 17.79 3.89
N LYS A 383 -9.26 18.35 4.91
CA LYS A 383 -8.69 19.40 5.75
C LYS A 383 -7.54 18.86 6.62
N GLN A 384 -6.35 19.39 6.42
CA GLN A 384 -5.21 19.18 7.33
C GLN A 384 -5.53 19.79 8.72
N LEU A 385 -5.51 18.95 9.75
CA LEU A 385 -5.80 19.30 11.14
C LEU A 385 -4.53 19.55 11.97
N LEU A 386 -3.44 18.88 11.61
CA LEU A 386 -2.14 18.93 12.28
C LEU A 386 -1.03 18.55 11.29
N HIS A 387 0.17 19.08 11.50
CA HIS A 387 1.41 18.70 10.81
C HIS A 387 2.58 18.80 11.80
N VAL A 388 3.43 17.76 11.85
CA VAL A 388 4.52 17.59 12.82
C VAL A 388 5.71 16.89 12.15
N ASP A 389 6.94 17.26 12.50
CA ASP A 389 8.16 16.55 12.11
C ASP A 389 8.47 15.38 13.07
N CYS A 390 9.05 14.29 12.55
CA CYS A 390 9.40 13.09 13.32
C CYS A 390 10.92 12.96 13.46
N SER A 391 11.42 12.56 14.63
CA SER A 391 12.85 12.27 14.80
C SER A 391 13.10 11.13 15.81
N PRO A 392 13.79 10.04 15.41
CA PRO A 392 14.49 9.84 14.14
C PRO A 392 13.55 9.53 12.96
N ILE A 393 14.04 9.76 11.73
CA ILE A 393 13.43 9.28 10.49
C ILE A 393 13.36 7.75 10.52
N ALA A 394 12.19 7.17 10.33
CA ALA A 394 12.00 5.73 10.22
C ALA A 394 11.28 5.42 8.90
N ARG A 395 11.97 4.81 7.91
CA ARG A 395 11.41 4.58 6.57
C ARG A 395 10.20 3.64 6.58
N ALA A 396 10.12 2.74 7.56
CA ALA A 396 8.93 1.89 7.79
C ALA A 396 7.69 2.66 8.33
N GLY A 397 7.84 3.92 8.75
CA GLY A 397 6.72 4.79 9.15
C GLY A 397 6.02 4.42 10.46
N GLN A 398 6.68 3.66 11.34
CA GLN A 398 6.07 3.14 12.58
C GLN A 398 6.37 3.99 13.83
N ASN A 399 6.93 5.17 13.66
CA ASN A 399 7.29 6.12 14.72
C ASN A 399 6.16 7.12 15.07
N PHE A 400 4.93 6.88 14.59
CA PHE A 400 3.74 7.66 14.95
C PHE A 400 2.49 6.76 14.98
N ALA A 401 1.45 7.21 15.69
CA ALA A 401 0.14 6.59 15.68
C ALA A 401 -0.98 7.62 15.88
N LEU A 402 -2.10 7.43 15.16
CA LEU A 402 -3.36 8.11 15.43
C LEU A 402 -4.16 7.29 16.46
N SER A 403 -4.87 7.95 17.38
CA SER A 403 -5.69 7.28 18.40
C SER A 403 -6.96 6.65 17.78
N PRO A 404 -7.53 5.59 18.37
CA PRO A 404 -8.74 4.93 17.84
C PRO A 404 -9.99 5.82 17.73
N ASP A 405 -10.03 6.96 18.43
CA ASP A 405 -11.07 7.99 18.29
C ASP A 405 -10.67 9.16 17.36
N GLY A 406 -9.45 9.16 16.83
CA GLY A 406 -8.89 10.22 15.99
C GLY A 406 -8.72 11.57 16.68
N MET A 407 -8.74 11.62 18.02
CA MET A 407 -8.62 12.86 18.80
C MET A 407 -7.20 13.16 19.30
N SER A 408 -6.24 12.24 19.15
CA SER A 408 -4.84 12.47 19.49
C SER A 408 -3.88 11.79 18.49
N LEU A 409 -2.79 12.48 18.15
CA LEU A 409 -1.65 11.91 17.43
C LEU A 409 -0.49 11.73 18.42
N ALA A 410 0.12 10.55 18.47
CA ALA A 410 1.38 10.32 19.17
C ALA A 410 2.51 10.21 18.15
N VAL A 411 3.64 10.88 18.39
CA VAL A 411 4.81 10.94 17.49
C VAL A 411 6.08 10.71 18.29
N ILE A 412 7.07 10.02 17.73
CA ILE A 412 8.42 9.97 18.31
C ILE A 412 9.26 11.12 17.72
N HIS A 413 9.68 12.01 18.62
CA HIS A 413 10.42 13.21 18.29
C HIS A 413 11.40 13.52 19.43
N GLU A 414 12.67 13.79 19.08
CA GLU A 414 13.75 14.20 20.00
C GLU A 414 13.87 13.32 21.27
N GLY A 415 13.89 11.99 21.10
CA GLY A 415 14.05 11.06 22.21
C GLY A 415 12.86 11.00 23.18
N ALA A 416 11.68 11.41 22.74
CA ALA A 416 10.44 11.35 23.50
C ALA A 416 9.26 10.90 22.63
N ILE A 417 8.17 10.46 23.27
CA ILE A 417 6.85 10.40 22.67
C ILE A 417 6.17 11.75 22.94
N GLU A 418 5.86 12.50 21.90
CA GLU A 418 5.10 13.75 21.95
C GLU A 418 3.65 13.46 21.53
N ILE A 419 2.68 13.83 22.37
CA ILE A 419 1.26 13.60 22.11
C ILE A 419 0.53 14.91 21.87
N TYR A 420 -0.10 15.00 20.70
CA TYR A 420 -0.80 16.18 20.20
C TYR A 420 -2.30 15.93 20.25
N SER A 421 -3.03 16.77 20.98
CA SER A 421 -4.49 16.79 20.93
C SER A 421 -4.96 17.40 19.60
N LEU A 422 -5.81 16.67 18.89
CA LEU A 422 -6.46 17.13 17.66
C LEU A 422 -7.77 17.85 18.01
N PRO A 423 -8.27 18.76 17.15
CA PRO A 423 -9.58 19.39 17.36
C PRO A 423 -10.70 18.33 17.43
N PRO A 424 -11.73 18.51 18.27
CA PRO A 424 -12.93 17.67 18.21
C PRO A 424 -13.59 17.78 16.82
N LEU A 425 -14.34 16.75 16.43
CA LEU A 425 -15.15 16.81 15.21
C LEU A 425 -16.17 17.95 15.30
N SER A 426 -16.32 18.72 14.23
CA SER A 426 -17.42 19.66 14.09
C SER A 426 -18.75 18.91 13.86
N SER A 427 -19.87 19.62 13.96
CA SER A 427 -21.19 19.07 13.62
C SER A 427 -21.29 18.64 12.15
N GLN A 428 -20.46 19.20 11.27
CA GLN A 428 -20.37 18.82 9.86
C GLN A 428 -19.57 17.52 9.73
N ASP A 429 -18.34 17.48 10.25
CA ASP A 429 -17.49 16.28 10.20
C ASP A 429 -18.20 15.05 10.80
N ALA A 430 -18.92 15.22 11.91
CA ALA A 430 -19.69 14.15 12.55
C ALA A 430 -20.92 13.69 11.74
N ALA A 431 -21.51 14.57 10.90
CA ALA A 431 -22.57 14.20 9.97
C ALA A 431 -22.00 13.46 8.76
N ASP A 432 -20.87 13.92 8.23
CA ASP A 432 -20.21 13.33 7.06
C ASP A 432 -19.67 11.95 7.38
N VAL A 433 -18.98 11.76 8.52
CA VAL A 433 -18.57 10.43 9.02
C VAL A 433 -19.75 9.48 9.17
N LYS A 434 -20.92 9.98 9.59
CA LYS A 434 -22.14 9.17 9.71
C LYS A 434 -22.70 8.79 8.33
N MET A 435 -22.59 9.68 7.33
CA MET A 435 -23.01 9.39 5.96
C MET A 435 -22.04 8.43 5.26
N ALA A 436 -20.72 8.65 5.38
CA ALA A 436 -19.67 7.75 4.89
C ALA A 436 -19.86 6.32 5.41
N ARG A 437 -20.00 6.13 6.73
CA ARG A 437 -20.32 4.83 7.34
C ARG A 437 -21.59 4.16 6.81
N ALA A 438 -22.59 4.94 6.38
CA ALA A 438 -23.83 4.40 5.79
C ALA A 438 -23.69 4.00 4.30
N LEU A 439 -22.51 4.25 3.70
CA LEU A 439 -22.14 3.95 2.32
C LEU A 439 -21.05 2.88 2.21
N VAL A 440 -20.59 2.34 3.36
CA VAL A 440 -19.67 1.19 3.42
C VAL A 440 -20.33 0.00 2.72
N PRO A 441 -19.73 -0.57 1.65
CA PRO A 441 -20.30 -1.72 0.97
C PRO A 441 -20.35 -2.97 1.87
N GLU A 442 -21.36 -3.83 1.67
CA GLU A 442 -21.54 -5.04 2.49
C GLU A 442 -20.32 -5.96 2.40
N ALA A 443 -19.71 -6.30 3.55
CA ALA A 443 -18.61 -7.26 3.61
C ALA A 443 -19.07 -8.62 3.07
N SER A 444 -18.36 -9.16 2.08
CA SER A 444 -18.72 -10.43 1.46
C SER A 444 -18.23 -11.60 2.31
N ILE A 445 -18.99 -12.71 2.30
CA ILE A 445 -18.50 -14.01 2.77
C ILE A 445 -18.03 -14.92 1.62
N LEU A 446 -18.14 -14.46 0.37
CA LEU A 446 -17.74 -15.24 -0.79
C LEU A 446 -16.21 -15.34 -0.90
N PRO A 447 -15.70 -16.39 -1.56
CA PRO A 447 -14.27 -16.51 -1.87
C PRO A 447 -13.75 -15.32 -2.68
N ILE A 448 -12.50 -14.95 -2.41
CA ILE A 448 -11.77 -13.91 -3.12
C ILE A 448 -11.03 -14.56 -4.28
N ASP A 449 -11.56 -14.38 -5.49
CA ASP A 449 -10.92 -14.76 -6.75
C ASP A 449 -10.68 -13.53 -7.64
N PHE A 450 -9.50 -13.47 -8.24
CA PHE A 450 -9.12 -12.46 -9.24
C PHE A 450 -9.07 -13.05 -10.66
N GLY A 451 -8.98 -14.37 -10.81
CA GLY A 451 -8.81 -15.06 -12.10
C GLY A 451 -10.04 -14.98 -13.00
N THR A 452 -11.25 -15.13 -12.44
CA THR A 452 -12.50 -14.98 -13.22
C THR A 452 -12.71 -13.55 -13.76
N MET A 453 -12.16 -12.53 -13.10
CA MET A 453 -12.37 -11.12 -13.48
C MET A 453 -11.71 -10.71 -14.80
N SER A 454 -10.75 -11.47 -15.33
CA SER A 454 -10.18 -11.21 -16.67
C SER A 454 -11.10 -11.67 -17.81
N ARG A 455 -12.07 -12.57 -17.54
CA ARG A 455 -12.93 -13.16 -18.56
C ARG A 455 -14.20 -12.35 -18.88
N ALA A 456 -14.56 -11.38 -18.02
CA ALA A 456 -15.75 -10.54 -18.19
C ALA A 456 -15.64 -9.48 -19.30
N SER A 457 -14.46 -9.30 -19.91
CA SER A 457 -14.20 -8.32 -20.98
C SER A 457 -13.48 -8.93 -22.19
N ALA A 458 -13.45 -10.26 -22.30
CA ALA A 458 -12.92 -10.95 -23.46
C ALA A 458 -14.05 -11.17 -24.50
N PRO A 459 -14.08 -10.45 -25.64
CA PRO A 459 -14.88 -10.91 -26.77
C PRO A 459 -14.38 -12.29 -27.21
N GLU A 460 -15.28 -13.10 -27.77
CA GLU A 460 -15.03 -14.51 -28.14
C GLU A 460 -13.92 -14.61 -29.20
N LYS A 461 -12.68 -14.77 -28.75
CA LYS A 461 -11.49 -14.59 -29.57
C LYS A 461 -11.12 -15.90 -30.28
N ALA A 462 -11.32 -15.93 -31.59
CA ALA A 462 -10.98 -17.07 -32.43
C ALA A 462 -9.49 -17.43 -32.34
N GLU A 463 -9.21 -18.73 -32.17
CA GLU A 463 -7.87 -19.31 -32.31
C GLU A 463 -7.60 -19.82 -33.75
N PRO A 464 -6.32 -19.97 -34.14
CA PRO A 464 -5.94 -19.89 -35.55
C PRO A 464 -5.86 -21.25 -36.28
N SER A 465 -6.33 -21.29 -37.54
CA SER A 465 -6.05 -22.34 -38.54
C SER A 465 -6.61 -21.95 -39.92
N PRO A 466 -6.17 -22.57 -41.04
CA PRO A 466 -4.77 -22.53 -41.49
C PRO A 466 -4.65 -22.20 -43.00
N ALA A 467 -3.52 -21.62 -43.43
CA ALA A 467 -3.22 -21.48 -44.86
C ALA A 467 -2.78 -22.84 -45.45
N ALA A 468 -3.27 -23.19 -46.64
CA ALA A 468 -3.16 -24.55 -47.19
C ALA A 468 -2.03 -24.75 -48.21
N SER A 469 -1.58 -26.00 -48.31
CA SER A 469 -0.78 -26.62 -49.37
C SER A 469 -1.47 -26.52 -50.76
N GLU A 470 -0.89 -26.81 -51.93
CA GLU A 470 0.41 -27.38 -52.40
C GLU A 470 0.61 -26.91 -53.89
N PRO A 471 1.55 -27.36 -54.77
CA PRO A 471 2.14 -28.71 -54.93
C PRO A 471 3.68 -28.79 -55.10
N ALA A 472 4.26 -29.95 -54.81
CA ALA A 472 5.57 -30.39 -55.32
C ALA A 472 5.46 -30.95 -56.77
N PRO A 473 6.55 -31.14 -57.56
CA PRO A 473 7.59 -32.13 -57.23
C PRO A 473 9.05 -31.79 -57.64
N SER A 474 10.03 -32.43 -56.99
CA SER A 474 11.19 -33.14 -57.62
C SER A 474 12.34 -33.42 -56.62
N GLN A 475 12.84 -34.66 -56.61
CA GLN A 475 14.20 -35.03 -56.15
C GLN A 475 14.94 -35.71 -57.33
N PRO A 476 16.29 -35.74 -57.37
CA PRO A 476 17.00 -36.88 -56.76
C PRO A 476 18.43 -36.60 -56.22
N ALA A 477 18.94 -37.57 -55.43
CA ALA A 477 20.37 -37.87 -55.14
C ALA A 477 21.17 -36.84 -54.27
N THR A 478 22.20 -37.20 -53.48
CA THR A 478 22.84 -38.52 -53.19
C THR A 478 23.45 -38.56 -51.77
N ALA A 479 23.69 -39.76 -51.22
CA ALA A 479 24.48 -40.04 -49.99
C ALA A 479 25.98 -40.29 -50.36
N PRO A 480 26.92 -40.80 -49.49
CA PRO A 480 26.88 -41.22 -48.06
C PRO A 480 27.96 -40.50 -47.18
N ALA A 481 28.30 -40.84 -45.92
CA ALA A 481 28.16 -42.04 -45.07
C ALA A 481 27.93 -41.65 -43.56
N SER A 482 28.28 -42.35 -42.46
CA SER A 482 29.19 -43.50 -42.17
C SER A 482 28.81 -44.27 -40.87
N ALA A 483 29.71 -45.14 -40.37
CA ALA A 483 29.57 -46.02 -39.19
C ALA A 483 30.12 -45.39 -37.87
N ALA A 484 30.00 -45.95 -36.66
CA ALA A 484 29.55 -47.29 -36.16
C ALA A 484 28.79 -47.13 -34.80
N GLY A 485 27.97 -48.06 -34.28
CA GLY A 485 28.26 -49.41 -33.74
C GLY A 485 28.37 -49.36 -32.19
N ASN A 486 27.54 -50.02 -31.36
CA ASN A 486 27.26 -51.47 -31.27
C ASN A 486 25.89 -51.85 -30.61
N ALA A 487 25.53 -53.15 -30.67
CA ALA A 487 24.35 -53.84 -30.08
C ALA A 487 24.40 -53.97 -28.51
N SER A 488 23.32 -54.13 -27.72
CA SER A 488 22.15 -55.08 -27.72
C SER A 488 22.53 -56.56 -27.49
N PRO A 489 21.83 -57.37 -26.65
CA PRO A 489 20.37 -57.72 -26.68
C PRO A 489 19.63 -57.60 -25.32
N SER A 490 18.28 -57.69 -25.10
CA SER A 490 17.03 -58.03 -25.85
C SER A 490 16.40 -59.43 -25.67
N VAL A 491 15.28 -59.54 -24.92
CA VAL A 491 14.26 -60.65 -24.95
C VAL A 491 12.85 -60.09 -24.59
N PRO A 492 11.71 -60.49 -25.21
CA PRO A 492 10.36 -59.91 -24.98
C PRO A 492 9.26 -60.93 -24.48
N PRO A 493 7.94 -60.88 -24.82
CA PRO A 493 6.83 -60.81 -23.83
C PRO A 493 5.81 -62.00 -23.88
N PRO A 494 4.57 -61.91 -23.31
CA PRO A 494 3.41 -61.51 -24.15
C PRO A 494 2.15 -60.85 -23.48
N ALA A 495 1.51 -59.96 -24.26
CA ALA A 495 0.07 -59.70 -24.50
C ALA A 495 -1.09 -59.88 -23.46
N SER A 496 -1.97 -58.87 -23.40
CA SER A 496 -3.46 -58.98 -23.45
C SER A 496 -4.10 -57.60 -23.79
N ALA A 497 -5.38 -57.55 -24.21
CA ALA A 497 -5.98 -56.37 -24.90
C ALA A 497 -7.47 -56.06 -24.48
N PRO A 498 -8.37 -55.36 -25.23
CA PRO A 498 -8.91 -54.07 -24.75
C PRO A 498 -10.45 -53.86 -24.85
N ALA A 499 -10.94 -52.72 -24.33
CA ALA A 499 -12.26 -52.10 -24.59
C ALA A 499 -12.28 -50.64 -24.07
N ALA A 500 -13.12 -49.69 -24.51
CA ALA A 500 -13.85 -49.45 -25.77
C ALA A 500 -14.37 -47.98 -25.76
N ALA A 501 -14.75 -47.39 -26.91
CA ALA A 501 -15.22 -46.00 -27.00
C ALA A 501 -16.42 -45.82 -27.97
N PRO A 502 -17.31 -44.83 -27.75
CA PRO A 502 -18.31 -44.34 -28.72
C PRO A 502 -17.96 -42.95 -29.30
N THR A 503 -18.71 -42.50 -30.32
CA THR A 503 -18.23 -41.49 -31.30
C THR A 503 -19.26 -40.44 -31.72
N ALA A 504 -18.78 -39.20 -31.95
CA ALA A 504 -19.33 -38.19 -32.90
C ALA A 504 -20.74 -37.61 -32.57
N PRO A 505 -21.30 -36.59 -33.28
CA PRO A 505 -20.97 -36.04 -34.61
C PRO A 505 -20.69 -34.52 -34.66
N ALA A 506 -20.47 -33.99 -35.88
CA ALA A 506 -20.15 -32.60 -36.20
C ALA A 506 -21.25 -31.90 -37.04
N SER A 507 -21.11 -30.60 -37.31
CA SER A 507 -21.94 -29.83 -38.26
C SER A 507 -21.17 -28.70 -38.96
N GLN A 508 -21.78 -28.14 -40.00
CA GLN A 508 -21.12 -27.38 -41.08
C GLN A 508 -21.19 -25.86 -40.91
N ALA A 509 -20.33 -25.13 -41.64
CA ALA A 509 -20.32 -23.66 -41.71
C ALA A 509 -20.44 -23.16 -43.16
N GLN A 510 -20.92 -21.92 -43.32
CA GLN A 510 -20.96 -21.16 -44.59
C GLN A 510 -20.25 -19.81 -44.40
N SER A 511 -19.73 -19.21 -45.47
CA SER A 511 -18.79 -18.08 -45.42
C SER A 511 -19.26 -16.82 -46.13
N VAL A 512 -19.07 -15.67 -45.47
CA VAL A 512 -19.23 -14.28 -45.96
C VAL A 512 -18.13 -13.44 -45.27
N PRO A 513 -17.46 -12.47 -45.93
CA PRO A 513 -16.17 -11.95 -45.45
C PRO A 513 -16.24 -10.83 -44.40
N ALA A 514 -15.11 -10.60 -43.74
CA ALA A 514 -14.90 -9.57 -42.71
C ALA A 514 -13.93 -8.47 -43.18
N GLY A 515 -13.84 -7.38 -42.40
CA GLY A 515 -12.84 -6.30 -42.52
C GLY A 515 -12.38 -5.84 -41.13
N ASP A 516 -11.30 -5.04 -41.10
CA ASP A 516 -10.57 -4.71 -39.87
C ASP A 516 -11.33 -3.79 -38.88
N ALA A 517 -10.93 -3.83 -37.61
CA ALA A 517 -11.62 -3.15 -36.49
C ALA A 517 -10.81 -2.01 -35.84
N GLU A 518 -11.51 -0.99 -35.36
CA GLU A 518 -10.98 0.20 -34.66
C GLU A 518 -10.76 -0.01 -33.14
N PRO A 519 -9.97 0.87 -32.48
CA PRO A 519 -9.78 0.85 -31.02
C PRO A 519 -11.04 1.29 -30.23
N GLU A 520 -11.10 0.93 -28.95
CA GLU A 520 -12.22 1.24 -28.05
C GLU A 520 -12.50 2.75 -27.91
N GLN A 521 -13.79 3.09 -27.81
CA GLN A 521 -14.24 4.48 -27.70
C GLN A 521 -14.04 5.04 -26.28
N PRO A 522 -13.65 6.32 -26.13
CA PRO A 522 -13.54 6.97 -24.82
C PRO A 522 -14.84 6.88 -24.00
N ARG A 523 -14.71 6.55 -22.70
CA ARG A 523 -15.84 6.52 -21.75
C ARG A 523 -16.54 7.90 -21.73
N LYS A 524 -17.87 7.92 -21.67
CA LYS A 524 -18.62 9.17 -21.43
C LYS A 524 -18.42 9.59 -19.97
N PRO A 525 -18.07 10.86 -19.68
CA PRO A 525 -17.92 11.32 -18.30
C PRO A 525 -19.28 11.33 -17.58
N PRO A 526 -19.30 11.10 -16.24
CA PRO A 526 -20.52 11.24 -15.45
C PRO A 526 -21.02 12.69 -15.48
N THR A 527 -22.32 12.88 -15.71
CA THR A 527 -22.91 14.20 -15.94
C THR A 527 -23.18 14.95 -14.63
N LEU A 528 -22.12 15.44 -13.97
CA LEU A 528 -22.20 16.36 -12.83
C LEU A 528 -22.19 17.85 -13.23
N TYR A 529 -21.71 18.17 -14.44
CA TYR A 529 -21.60 19.55 -14.94
C TYR A 529 -22.69 19.92 -15.97
N THR A 530 -23.97 19.80 -15.59
CA THR A 530 -25.04 20.54 -16.27
C THR A 530 -25.37 21.82 -15.49
N LEU A 531 -24.72 22.92 -15.87
CA LEU A 531 -25.15 24.26 -15.44
C LEU A 531 -26.62 24.49 -15.86
N PRO A 532 -27.43 25.22 -15.07
CA PRO A 532 -28.81 25.52 -15.44
C PRO A 532 -28.88 26.24 -16.80
N THR A 533 -29.59 25.64 -17.75
CA THR A 533 -29.76 26.20 -19.10
C THR A 533 -30.59 27.48 -19.09
N ASP A 534 -30.15 28.48 -19.85
CA ASP A 534 -30.93 29.70 -20.12
C ASP A 534 -32.35 29.36 -20.65
N PRO A 535 -33.37 30.18 -20.32
CA PRO A 535 -34.76 29.85 -20.61
C PRO A 535 -35.12 29.93 -22.10
N GLU A 536 -36.08 29.10 -22.51
CA GLU A 536 -36.57 28.99 -23.87
C GLU A 536 -37.00 30.34 -24.48
N LYS A 537 -36.40 30.71 -25.62
CA LYS A 537 -36.96 31.76 -26.48
C LYS A 537 -38.20 31.24 -27.19
N LYS A 538 -39.36 31.43 -26.55
CA LYS A 538 -40.67 31.31 -27.22
C LYS A 538 -40.69 32.17 -28.49
N GLY A 539 -41.05 31.56 -29.61
CA GLY A 539 -41.21 32.28 -30.88
C GLY A 539 -42.36 33.29 -30.81
N GLN A 540 -42.16 34.45 -31.45
CA GLN A 540 -43.25 35.34 -31.83
C GLN A 540 -43.44 35.28 -33.34
N ASN A 541 -44.70 35.20 -33.74
CA ASN A 541 -45.16 35.24 -35.11
C ASN A 541 -45.82 36.60 -35.36
N LYS A 542 -45.93 36.99 -36.64
CA LYS A 542 -46.31 38.33 -37.15
C LYS A 542 -45.16 39.36 -37.15
N GLU A 543 -45.14 40.32 -38.07
CA GLU A 543 -46.12 40.63 -39.16
C GLU A 543 -45.44 40.80 -40.51
#